data_AF-A0A9X2I0C4-F1
#
_entry.id   AF-A0A9X2I0C4-F1
#
_cell.length_a   1.000
_cell.length_b   1.000
_cell.length_c   1.000
_cell.angle_alpha   90.00
_cell.angle_beta   90.00
_cell.angle_gamma   90.00
#
_symmetry.space_group_name_H-M   'P 1'
#
loop_
_entity.id
_entity.type
_entity.pdbx_description
1 polymer ?
#
loop_
_entity_poly.entity_id
_entity_poly.type
_entity_poly.pdbx_seq_one_letter_code
_entity_poly.pdbx_strand_id
1 'polypeptide(L)'
;MATTLSAASSPRAARGPRLDGHLHPAGRWIFLAVLVGALGYAGVSIVSDTAEVGETLATGVFLFLGLALLIALGFEFVNGFHDTANAVATVIYTHAMPAPLAVVWSGFFNFLGVLTSSGAVAYSIITLLPVELILHVGSAGGFAMIFALLLAAVLWNLATWYVGLPNSSSHALIGSILGVGLANQLLSDTGGTSGVDWHQAEKVLSALLVSPLIGFGGALLLLLVMKRFLRDPKLYRAPDTGAPPPRGIRATLIATCTAVSFAHGGNDGQKGMGLIMLILIGCAPTAYALNRTVPESATPAFVQQARAAQAIFARQPGPEPTSIDVARTTVTQGLAARRVDTPAMYGALSALSRDVGDRLESYGSLGKVPAAATPNLRGDMYLVLDASKMVVADKGAQGRFTAREIDGIKGYGSALERGTRFIPLWVKVTVAIALGLGTMVGWRRIVVTVGERIGKTHLTYGMGMSAELMTAATILLAERFGMPVSTTHILSSGVAGASVANGAGLQWRTIRNMALAWVMTLPAAMLLAGTLYWLLLTVLRTTMGG
;
A
#
# COMPACT_ATOMS: atom_id res chain seq x y z
N MET A 1 40.30 66.11 -5.98
CA MET A 1 39.62 64.99 -6.64
C MET A 1 39.74 63.76 -5.76
N ALA A 2 38.69 63.43 -5.01
CA ALA A 2 38.60 62.18 -4.25
C ALA A 2 37.25 61.55 -4.59
N THR A 3 37.30 60.48 -5.36
CA THR A 3 36.16 59.79 -5.95
C THR A 3 35.51 58.91 -4.88
N THR A 4 34.29 59.24 -4.47
CA THR A 4 33.47 58.41 -3.58
C THR A 4 32.94 57.20 -4.37
N LEU A 5 33.54 56.03 -4.15
CA LEU A 5 32.98 54.75 -4.59
C LEU A 5 31.77 54.41 -3.71
N SER A 6 30.59 54.51 -4.30
CA SER A 6 29.35 53.95 -3.76
C SER A 6 29.53 52.44 -3.59
N ALA A 7 29.47 51.95 -2.35
CA ALA A 7 29.45 50.54 -2.04
C ALA A 7 28.13 49.95 -2.60
N ALA A 8 28.23 49.26 -3.73
CA ALA A 8 27.14 48.48 -4.29
C ALA A 8 26.69 47.45 -3.24
N SER A 9 25.44 47.58 -2.80
CA SER A 9 24.78 46.61 -1.93
C SER A 9 24.83 45.22 -2.58
N SER A 10 25.47 44.26 -1.92
CA SER A 10 25.45 42.86 -2.33
C SER A 10 23.99 42.39 -2.43
N PRO A 11 23.58 41.66 -3.48
CA PRO A 11 22.23 41.11 -3.55
C PRO A 11 22.05 40.14 -2.37
N ARG A 12 21.10 40.44 -1.47
CA ARG A 12 20.67 39.52 -0.41
C ARG A 12 20.33 38.19 -1.08
N ALA A 13 21.08 37.14 -0.71
CA ALA A 13 20.74 35.77 -1.06
C ALA A 13 19.25 35.53 -0.79
N ALA A 14 18.52 35.04 -1.80
CA ALA A 14 17.10 34.78 -1.72
C ALA A 14 16.82 33.88 -0.49
N ARG A 15 16.17 34.44 0.54
CA ARG A 15 15.82 33.69 1.74
C ARG A 15 14.70 32.71 1.37
N GLY A 16 14.96 31.41 1.52
CA GLY A 16 13.94 30.36 1.38
C GLY A 16 12.77 30.53 2.36
N PRO A 17 11.71 29.71 2.21
CA PRO A 17 10.51 29.81 3.04
C PRO A 17 10.84 29.60 4.52
N ARG A 18 10.13 30.31 5.43
CA ARG A 18 10.28 30.13 6.87
C ARG A 18 9.69 28.77 7.29
N LEU A 19 10.55 27.84 7.70
CA LEU A 19 10.14 26.50 8.14
C LEU A 19 9.87 26.43 9.67
N ASP A 20 10.21 27.48 10.42
CA ASP A 20 10.25 27.50 11.89
C ASP A 20 8.99 28.04 12.59
N GLY A 21 7.82 27.95 11.96
CA GLY A 21 6.58 28.34 12.62
C GLY A 21 6.26 27.44 13.83
N HIS A 22 6.03 28.04 15.00
CA HIS A 22 5.61 27.32 16.21
C HIS A 22 4.12 26.98 16.14
N LEU A 23 3.77 25.71 16.37
CA LEU A 23 2.39 25.28 16.60
C LEU A 23 1.98 25.63 18.03
N HIS A 24 0.69 25.87 18.24
CA HIS A 24 0.13 26.14 19.57
C HIS A 24 0.46 24.98 20.54
N PRO A 25 0.85 25.24 21.80
CA PRO A 25 1.22 24.19 22.76
C PRO A 25 0.17 23.09 22.94
N ALA A 26 -1.12 23.45 22.86
CA ALA A 26 -2.23 22.50 22.91
C ALA A 26 -2.18 21.43 21.81
N GLY A 27 -1.58 21.73 20.66
CA GLY A 27 -1.45 20.77 19.55
C GLY A 27 -0.65 19.53 19.92
N ARG A 28 0.33 19.64 20.83
CA ARG A 28 1.11 18.49 21.33
C ARG A 28 0.24 17.55 22.17
N TRP A 29 -0.62 18.11 23.01
CA TRP A 29 -1.54 17.33 23.84
C TRP A 29 -2.64 16.67 23.01
N ILE A 30 -3.19 17.38 22.02
CA ILE A 30 -4.14 16.80 21.06
C ILE A 30 -3.49 15.65 20.29
N PHE A 31 -2.27 15.85 19.79
CA PHE A 31 -1.50 14.82 19.10
C PHE A 31 -1.34 13.55 19.96
N LEU A 32 -0.90 13.70 21.21
CA LEU A 32 -0.73 12.59 22.15
C LEU A 32 -2.06 11.91 22.48
N ALA A 33 -3.12 12.68 22.70
CA ALA A 33 -4.44 12.14 23.00
C ALA A 33 -5.00 11.33 21.82
N VAL A 34 -4.84 11.80 20.58
CA VAL A 34 -5.26 11.07 19.38
C VAL A 34 -4.44 9.80 19.20
N LEU A 35 -3.12 9.86 19.43
CA LEU A 35 -2.24 8.68 19.33
C LEU A 35 -2.62 7.60 20.36
N VAL A 36 -2.77 7.99 21.63
CA VAL A 36 -3.16 7.06 22.72
C VAL A 36 -4.57 6.54 22.49
N GLY A 37 -5.49 7.39 22.04
CA GLY A 37 -6.85 7.00 21.70
C GLY A 37 -6.90 5.98 20.56
N ALA A 38 -6.08 6.14 19.52
CA ALA A 38 -5.99 5.17 18.42
C ALA A 38 -5.44 3.82 18.88
N LEU A 39 -4.38 3.81 19.70
CA LEU A 39 -3.82 2.57 20.26
C LEU A 39 -4.81 1.88 21.20
N GLY A 40 -5.52 2.64 22.04
CA GLY A 40 -6.58 2.13 22.91
C GLY A 40 -7.74 1.54 22.11
N TYR A 41 -8.18 2.21 21.04
CA TYR A 41 -9.22 1.73 20.15
C TYR A 41 -8.81 0.42 19.47
N ALA A 42 -7.58 0.31 18.96
CA ALA A 42 -7.05 -0.93 18.40
C ALA A 42 -7.10 -2.09 19.41
N GLY A 43 -6.63 -1.84 20.64
CA GLY A 43 -6.61 -2.86 21.70
C GLY A 43 -8.00 -3.34 22.08
N VAL A 44 -8.96 -2.41 22.27
CA VAL A 44 -10.36 -2.75 22.58
C VAL A 44 -11.00 -3.53 21.44
N SER A 45 -10.78 -3.11 20.19
CA SER A 45 -11.35 -3.79 19.01
C SER A 45 -10.83 -5.22 18.85
N ILE A 46 -9.55 -5.47 19.10
CA ILE A 46 -8.99 -6.83 19.03
C ILE A 46 -9.63 -7.72 20.10
N VAL A 47 -9.77 -7.21 21.32
CA VAL A 47 -10.39 -7.96 22.42
C VAL A 47 -11.87 -8.23 22.12
N SER A 48 -12.61 -7.27 21.57
CA SER A 48 -14.01 -7.49 21.19
C SER A 48 -14.15 -8.49 20.06
N ASP A 49 -13.39 -8.32 18.97
CA ASP A 49 -13.48 -9.16 17.77
C ASP A 49 -13.15 -10.64 18.09
N THR A 50 -12.14 -10.87 18.93
CA THR A 50 -11.75 -12.23 19.36
C THR A 50 -12.73 -12.85 20.35
N ALA A 51 -13.28 -12.06 21.28
CA ALA A 51 -14.30 -12.52 22.22
C ALA A 51 -15.61 -12.90 21.52
N GLU A 52 -16.04 -12.14 20.51
CA GLU A 52 -17.26 -12.42 19.73
C GLU A 52 -17.24 -13.79 19.05
N VAL A 53 -16.05 -14.24 18.64
CA VAL A 53 -15.88 -15.54 17.95
C VAL A 53 -15.43 -16.67 18.89
N GLY A 54 -15.31 -16.39 20.20
CA GLY A 54 -14.84 -17.35 21.20
C GLY A 54 -13.37 -17.77 21.02
N GLU A 55 -12.55 -16.94 20.35
CA GLU A 55 -11.13 -17.21 20.13
C GLU A 55 -10.32 -16.73 21.33
N THR A 56 -9.91 -17.66 22.20
CA THR A 56 -9.04 -17.34 23.33
C THR A 56 -7.59 -17.30 22.88
N LEU A 57 -7.02 -16.10 22.78
CA LEU A 57 -5.59 -15.93 22.48
C LEU A 57 -4.75 -16.24 23.72
N ALA A 58 -3.74 -17.09 23.56
CA ALA A 58 -2.72 -17.28 24.60
C ALA A 58 -2.00 -15.96 24.89
N THR A 59 -1.64 -15.71 26.14
CA THR A 59 -1.00 -14.45 26.57
C THR A 59 0.22 -14.09 25.72
N GLY A 60 1.04 -15.07 25.34
CA GLY A 60 2.19 -14.86 24.46
C GLY A 60 1.80 -14.37 23.05
N VAL A 61 0.73 -14.92 22.46
CA VAL A 61 0.20 -14.50 21.15
C VAL A 61 -0.39 -13.09 21.25
N PHE A 62 -1.08 -12.78 22.34
CA PHE A 62 -1.63 -11.44 22.57
C PHE A 62 -0.53 -10.38 22.69
N LEU A 63 0.53 -10.64 23.45
CA LEU A 63 1.69 -9.76 23.56
C LEU A 63 2.44 -9.62 22.23
N PHE A 64 2.61 -10.72 21.50
CA PHE A 64 3.18 -10.72 20.16
C PHE A 64 2.37 -9.83 19.22
N LEU A 65 1.05 -10.02 19.18
CA LEU A 65 0.13 -9.24 18.35
C LEU A 65 0.24 -7.76 18.68
N GLY A 66 0.20 -7.39 19.96
CA GLY A 66 0.35 -6.00 20.39
C GLY A 66 1.66 -5.36 19.92
N LEU A 67 2.79 -6.06 20.06
CA LEU A 67 4.09 -5.57 19.62
C LEU A 67 4.19 -5.46 18.10
N ALA A 68 3.72 -6.48 17.36
CA ALA A 68 3.73 -6.48 15.90
C ALA A 68 2.87 -5.34 15.34
N LEU A 69 1.70 -5.09 15.92
CA LEU A 69 0.84 -3.95 15.54
C LEU A 69 1.48 -2.61 15.85
N LEU A 70 2.16 -2.48 16.99
CA LEU A 70 2.89 -1.25 17.32
C LEU A 70 3.99 -0.95 16.29
N ILE A 71 4.74 -1.97 15.86
CA ILE A 71 5.77 -1.81 14.83
C ILE A 71 5.13 -1.49 13.47
N ALA A 72 4.03 -2.15 13.09
CA ALA A 72 3.33 -1.88 11.84
C ALA A 72 2.74 -0.46 11.79
N LEU A 73 2.11 0.02 12.88
CA LEU A 73 1.67 1.41 13.00
C LEU A 73 2.85 2.37 13.03
N GLY A 74 3.97 1.98 13.65
CA GLY A 74 5.23 2.72 13.61
C GLY A 74 5.79 2.85 12.19
N PHE A 75 5.71 1.80 11.38
CA PHE A 75 6.07 1.84 9.96
C PHE A 75 5.22 2.85 9.20
N GLU A 76 3.90 2.85 9.39
CA GLU A 76 3.00 3.81 8.74
C GLU A 76 3.25 5.25 9.22
N PHE A 77 3.55 5.42 10.49
CA PHE A 77 3.96 6.71 11.04
C PHE A 77 5.25 7.22 10.39
N VAL A 78 6.25 6.33 10.25
CA VAL A 78 7.52 6.63 9.57
C VAL A 78 7.29 6.99 8.12
N ASN A 79 6.45 6.22 7.44
CA ASN A 79 6.05 6.45 6.06
C ASN A 79 5.45 7.86 5.89
N GLY A 80 4.55 8.24 6.79
CA GLY A 80 3.90 9.55 6.78
C GLY A 80 4.88 10.72 6.74
N PHE A 81 5.96 10.69 7.53
CA PHE A 81 6.93 11.81 7.52
C PHE A 81 7.92 11.77 6.36
N HIS A 82 8.26 10.59 5.84
CA HIS A 82 9.08 10.48 4.63
C HIS A 82 8.40 11.14 3.44
N ASP A 83 7.10 10.85 3.30
CA ASP A 83 6.36 11.20 2.10
C ASP A 83 5.57 12.50 2.25
N THR A 84 5.64 13.17 3.41
CA THR A 84 5.12 14.53 3.61
C THR A 84 5.65 15.48 2.53
N ALA A 85 6.94 15.38 2.24
CA ALA A 85 7.60 16.24 1.27
C ALA A 85 7.01 16.15 -0.13
N ASN A 86 6.40 15.01 -0.46
CA ASN A 86 5.86 14.77 -1.78
C ASN A 86 4.63 15.63 -2.08
N ALA A 87 3.83 15.95 -1.07
CA ALA A 87 2.65 16.78 -1.27
C ALA A 87 2.91 18.26 -0.95
N VAL A 88 3.73 18.57 0.06
CA VAL A 88 3.78 19.94 0.60
C VAL A 88 4.88 20.82 0.01
N ALA A 89 5.89 20.24 -0.64
CA ALA A 89 7.03 21.00 -1.13
C ALA A 89 6.60 22.10 -2.12
N THR A 90 5.70 21.78 -3.05
CA THR A 90 5.13 22.72 -4.03
C THR A 90 4.52 23.95 -3.35
N VAL A 91 3.56 23.77 -2.44
CA VAL A 91 2.80 24.86 -1.79
C VAL A 91 3.65 25.67 -0.81
N ILE A 92 4.67 25.05 -0.21
CA ILE A 92 5.62 25.73 0.68
C ILE A 92 6.58 26.60 -0.12
N TYR A 93 7.23 26.05 -1.14
CA TYR A 93 8.25 26.76 -1.92
C TYR A 93 7.66 27.79 -2.88
N THR A 94 6.39 27.62 -3.28
CA THR A 94 5.64 28.63 -4.04
C THR A 94 4.99 29.69 -3.16
N HIS A 95 5.17 29.64 -1.83
CA HIS A 95 4.54 30.54 -0.86
C HIS A 95 3.00 30.53 -0.91
N ALA A 96 2.38 29.47 -1.43
CA ALA A 96 0.93 29.29 -1.46
C ALA A 96 0.36 29.01 -0.06
N MET A 97 1.11 28.31 0.79
CA MET A 97 0.72 27.97 2.16
C MET A 97 1.90 28.01 3.12
N PRO A 98 1.75 28.54 4.35
CA PRO A 98 2.77 28.42 5.39
C PRO A 98 3.08 26.95 5.71
N ALA A 99 4.35 26.64 5.97
CA ALA A 99 4.78 25.25 6.17
C ALA A 99 4.03 24.48 7.26
N PRO A 100 3.78 25.04 8.48
CA PRO A 100 3.00 24.32 9.49
C PRO A 100 1.57 23.99 9.04
N LEU A 101 0.93 24.90 8.30
CA LEU A 101 -0.43 24.69 7.79
C LEU A 101 -0.44 23.65 6.67
N ALA A 102 0.54 23.69 5.75
CA ALA A 102 0.66 22.74 4.65
C ALA A 102 0.81 21.31 5.14
N VAL A 103 1.59 21.13 6.20
CA VAL A 103 1.86 19.82 6.80
C VAL A 103 0.62 19.28 7.52
N VAL A 104 -0.08 20.09 8.32
CA VAL A 104 -1.33 19.68 8.98
C VAL A 104 -2.42 19.39 7.95
N TRP A 105 -2.53 20.23 6.91
CA TRP A 105 -3.44 20.03 5.79
C TRP A 105 -3.17 18.69 5.09
N SER A 106 -1.92 18.43 4.74
CA SER A 106 -1.53 17.17 4.11
C SER A 106 -1.80 15.96 5.01
N GLY A 107 -1.51 16.05 6.31
CA GLY A 107 -1.82 14.98 7.28
C GLY A 107 -3.32 14.68 7.36
N PHE A 108 -4.18 15.70 7.34
CA PHE A 108 -5.63 15.52 7.31
C PHE A 108 -6.12 14.85 6.01
N PHE A 109 -5.61 15.25 4.85
CA PHE A 109 -6.01 14.63 3.58
C PHE A 109 -5.41 13.23 3.39
N ASN A 110 -4.22 12.95 3.93
CA ASN A 110 -3.70 11.57 4.05
C ASN A 110 -4.67 10.72 4.86
N PHE A 111 -5.10 11.19 6.04
CA PHE A 111 -6.09 10.51 6.86
C PHE A 111 -7.40 10.24 6.09
N LEU A 112 -7.94 11.23 5.38
CA LEU A 112 -9.16 11.04 4.58
C LEU A 112 -8.97 10.04 3.45
N GLY A 113 -7.85 10.11 2.73
CA GLY A 113 -7.52 9.16 1.66
C GLY A 113 -7.52 7.72 2.16
N VAL A 114 -6.93 7.49 3.33
CA VAL A 114 -6.90 6.17 3.99
C VAL A 114 -8.32 5.69 4.32
N LEU A 115 -9.17 6.55 4.88
CA LEU A 115 -10.55 6.19 5.26
C LEU A 115 -11.43 5.84 4.07
N THR A 116 -11.28 6.56 2.95
CA THR A 116 -12.06 6.32 1.72
C THR A 116 -11.49 5.20 0.85
N SER A 117 -10.35 4.62 1.24
CA SER A 117 -9.66 3.62 0.44
C SER A 117 -10.44 2.31 0.29
N SER A 118 -10.31 1.70 -0.89
CA SER A 118 -11.01 0.45 -1.24
C SER A 118 -10.47 -0.80 -0.56
N GLY A 119 -9.20 -0.79 -0.14
CA GLY A 119 -8.49 -1.97 0.36
C GLY A 119 -7.82 -2.82 -0.73
N ALA A 120 -8.01 -2.50 -2.02
CA ALA A 120 -7.44 -3.25 -3.14
C ALA A 120 -5.90 -3.38 -3.10
N VAL A 121 -5.19 -2.31 -2.74
CA VAL A 121 -3.72 -2.30 -2.59
C VAL A 121 -3.29 -3.14 -1.39
N ALA A 122 -4.06 -3.09 -0.28
CA ALA A 122 -3.79 -3.89 0.91
C ALA A 122 -3.80 -5.38 0.59
N TYR A 123 -4.77 -5.84 -0.21
CA TYR A 123 -4.80 -7.24 -0.65
C TYR A 123 -3.62 -7.61 -1.52
N SER A 124 -3.19 -6.74 -2.44
CA SER A 124 -2.01 -7.02 -3.25
C SER A 124 -0.75 -7.22 -2.40
N ILE A 125 -0.63 -6.51 -1.27
CA ILE A 125 0.44 -6.72 -0.28
C ILE A 125 0.26 -8.07 0.43
N ILE A 126 -0.95 -8.42 0.89
CA ILE A 126 -1.24 -9.70 1.54
C ILE A 126 -0.88 -10.89 0.62
N THR A 127 -1.25 -10.82 -0.66
CA THR A 127 -0.98 -11.89 -1.64
C THR A 127 0.49 -12.00 -2.02
N LEU A 128 1.31 -10.98 -1.76
CA LEU A 128 2.74 -11.02 -2.04
C LEU A 128 3.52 -11.74 -0.93
N LEU A 129 2.93 -11.87 0.26
CA LEU A 129 3.58 -12.47 1.41
C LEU A 129 3.69 -14.00 1.27
N PRO A 130 4.75 -14.62 1.82
CA PRO A 130 4.94 -16.05 1.75
C PRO A 130 3.75 -16.80 2.35
N VAL A 131 3.24 -17.83 1.67
CA VAL A 131 2.08 -18.60 2.13
C VAL A 131 2.39 -19.29 3.48
N GLU A 132 3.64 -19.66 3.73
CA GLU A 132 4.08 -20.24 5.01
C GLU A 132 3.92 -19.30 6.19
N LEU A 133 4.05 -18.00 5.95
CA LEU A 133 3.79 -16.97 6.96
C LEU A 133 2.34 -16.95 7.39
N ILE A 134 1.42 -17.46 6.56
CA ILE A 134 -0.01 -17.61 6.84
C ILE A 134 -0.29 -19.00 7.42
N LEU A 135 0.44 -20.04 7.00
CA LEU A 135 0.21 -21.43 7.42
C LEU A 135 0.83 -21.80 8.77
N HIS A 136 1.97 -21.22 9.14
CA HIS A 136 2.70 -21.54 10.38
C HIS A 136 2.61 -20.43 11.43
N VAL A 137 1.53 -19.65 11.42
CA VAL A 137 1.40 -18.55 12.37
C VAL A 137 1.14 -19.12 13.77
N GLY A 138 1.88 -18.61 14.75
CA GLY A 138 1.92 -19.19 16.10
C GLY A 138 3.14 -20.09 16.34
N SER A 139 3.91 -20.41 15.29
CA SER A 139 5.25 -20.99 15.45
C SER A 139 6.30 -19.89 15.70
N ALA A 140 7.38 -20.26 16.38
CA ALA A 140 8.53 -19.39 16.59
C ALA A 140 9.10 -18.85 15.25
N GLY A 141 9.11 -19.69 14.19
CA GLY A 141 9.55 -19.30 12.85
C GLY A 141 8.65 -18.24 12.21
N GLY A 142 7.32 -18.41 12.28
CA GLY A 142 6.36 -17.42 11.77
C GLY A 142 6.51 -16.05 12.46
N PHE A 143 6.74 -16.04 13.78
CA PHE A 143 7.00 -14.79 14.52
C PHE A 143 8.31 -14.11 14.09
N ALA A 144 9.38 -14.88 13.92
CA ALA A 144 10.66 -14.36 13.42
C ALA A 144 10.52 -13.73 12.03
N MET A 145 9.74 -14.33 11.13
CA MET A 145 9.47 -13.78 9.80
C MET A 145 8.75 -12.42 9.87
N ILE A 146 7.66 -12.33 10.65
CA ILE A 146 6.88 -11.08 10.81
C ILE A 146 7.75 -9.97 11.39
N PHE A 147 8.54 -10.24 12.43
CA PHE A 147 9.41 -9.21 12.99
C PHE A 147 10.52 -8.80 12.04
N ALA A 148 11.15 -9.76 11.35
CA ALA A 148 12.23 -9.47 10.42
C ALA A 148 11.78 -8.55 9.28
N LEU A 149 10.62 -8.82 8.67
CA LEU A 149 10.10 -7.98 7.58
C LEU A 149 9.73 -6.57 8.11
N LEU A 150 9.01 -6.49 9.23
CA LEU A 150 8.56 -5.19 9.77
C LEU A 150 9.73 -4.33 10.23
N LEU A 151 10.68 -4.91 10.98
CA LEU A 151 11.85 -4.20 11.48
C LEU A 151 12.74 -3.76 10.31
N ALA A 152 12.98 -4.61 9.31
CA ALA A 152 13.79 -4.22 8.15
C ALA A 152 13.20 -3.01 7.41
N ALA A 153 11.88 -3.03 7.15
CA ALA A 153 11.20 -1.93 6.47
C ALA A 153 11.29 -0.62 7.28
N VAL A 154 11.05 -0.68 8.60
CA VAL A 154 11.16 0.48 9.49
C VAL A 154 12.60 1.01 9.57
N LEU A 155 13.56 0.13 9.82
CA LEU A 155 14.97 0.50 10.00
C LEU A 155 15.54 1.14 8.73
N TRP A 156 15.23 0.60 7.55
CA TRP A 156 15.69 1.17 6.29
C TRP A 156 15.09 2.56 6.03
N ASN A 157 13.80 2.73 6.28
CA ASN A 157 13.17 4.04 6.20
C ASN A 157 13.84 5.02 7.17
N LEU A 158 13.93 4.70 8.46
CA LEU A 158 14.59 5.56 9.45
C LEU A 158 16.04 5.92 9.06
N ALA A 159 16.81 4.97 8.54
CA ALA A 159 18.17 5.20 8.08
C ALA A 159 18.22 6.20 6.92
N THR A 160 17.36 6.04 5.91
CA THR A 160 17.29 6.94 4.76
C THR A 160 16.78 8.35 5.14
N TRP A 161 15.86 8.45 6.09
CA TRP A 161 15.42 9.76 6.62
C TRP A 161 16.53 10.45 7.41
N TYR A 162 17.28 9.72 8.21
CA TYR A 162 18.37 10.28 9.00
C TYR A 162 19.39 11.01 8.11
N VAL A 163 19.70 10.44 6.95
CA VAL A 163 20.57 11.03 5.93
C VAL A 163 19.86 11.98 4.95
N GLY A 164 18.54 12.17 5.08
CA GLY A 164 17.76 13.12 4.27
C GLY A 164 17.56 12.71 2.81
N LEU A 165 17.62 11.40 2.52
CA LEU A 165 17.41 10.86 1.17
C LEU A 165 15.93 10.50 0.97
N PRO A 166 15.27 11.00 -0.10
CA PRO A 166 13.91 10.61 -0.44
C PRO A 166 13.90 9.14 -0.85
N ASN A 167 13.29 8.31 -0.02
CA ASN A 167 13.18 6.87 -0.20
C ASN A 167 11.74 6.47 -0.54
N SER A 168 11.59 5.30 -1.17
CA SER A 168 10.29 4.65 -1.33
C SER A 168 10.04 3.64 -0.22
N SER A 169 9.07 3.93 0.64
CA SER A 169 8.58 2.96 1.62
C SER A 169 8.01 1.70 0.97
N SER A 170 7.43 1.81 -0.24
CA SER A 170 6.97 0.65 -1.02
C SER A 170 8.11 -0.32 -1.35
N HIS A 171 9.24 0.21 -1.82
CA HIS A 171 10.40 -0.63 -2.14
C HIS A 171 11.01 -1.25 -0.87
N ALA A 172 11.04 -0.50 0.25
CA ALA A 172 11.51 -1.04 1.52
C ALA A 172 10.60 -2.18 2.02
N LEU A 173 9.29 -1.99 1.97
CA LEU A 173 8.31 -3.01 2.37
C LEU A 173 8.37 -4.23 1.45
N ILE A 174 8.23 -4.05 0.14
CA ILE A 174 8.27 -5.15 -0.83
C ILE A 174 9.61 -5.87 -0.78
N GLY A 175 10.71 -5.13 -0.67
CA GLY A 175 12.05 -5.70 -0.47
C GLY A 175 12.12 -6.55 0.80
N SER A 176 11.57 -6.08 1.92
CA SER A 176 11.54 -6.87 3.16
C SER A 176 10.73 -8.18 3.04
N ILE A 177 9.59 -8.13 2.33
CA ILE A 177 8.74 -9.29 2.05
C ILE A 177 9.48 -10.32 1.21
N LEU A 178 10.08 -9.87 0.11
CA LEU A 178 10.88 -10.73 -0.78
C LEU A 178 12.11 -11.29 -0.06
N GLY A 179 12.77 -10.49 0.78
CA GLY A 179 13.93 -10.89 1.55
C GLY A 179 13.64 -12.01 2.53
N VAL A 180 12.56 -11.87 3.31
CA VAL A 180 12.13 -12.93 4.23
C VAL A 180 11.65 -14.17 3.47
N GLY A 181 10.88 -14.00 2.39
CA GLY A 181 10.42 -15.14 1.58
C GLY A 181 11.57 -15.94 0.96
N LEU A 182 12.58 -15.27 0.41
CA LEU A 182 13.78 -15.92 -0.12
C LEU A 182 14.62 -16.58 0.97
N ALA A 183 14.82 -15.89 2.10
CA ALA A 183 15.57 -16.45 3.22
C ALA A 183 14.86 -17.70 3.78
N ASN A 184 13.53 -17.70 3.86
CA ASN A 184 12.78 -18.87 4.29
C ASN A 184 12.91 -20.05 3.32
N GLN A 185 12.86 -19.78 2.01
CA GLN A 185 13.07 -20.80 0.99
C GLN A 185 14.48 -21.42 1.08
N LEU A 186 15.50 -20.64 1.43
CA LEU A 186 16.88 -21.13 1.60
C LEU A 186 17.10 -21.90 2.91
N LEU A 187 16.33 -21.60 3.96
CA LEU A 187 16.50 -22.18 5.30
C LEU A 187 15.60 -23.38 5.59
N SER A 188 14.68 -23.72 4.68
CA SER A 188 13.73 -24.83 4.84
C SER A 188 14.24 -26.10 4.15
N ASP A 189 14.34 -27.20 4.90
CA ASP A 189 14.85 -28.50 4.40
C ASP A 189 13.88 -29.25 3.46
N THR A 190 12.62 -28.81 3.40
CA THR A 190 11.59 -29.37 2.51
C THR A 190 11.64 -28.68 1.14
N GLY A 191 12.16 -29.36 0.12
CA GLY A 191 12.32 -28.82 -1.22
C GLY A 191 11.09 -28.11 -1.80
N GLY A 192 11.14 -26.77 -1.83
CA GLY A 192 11.10 -26.04 -3.10
C GLY A 192 9.77 -25.56 -3.68
N THR A 193 8.66 -25.43 -2.94
CA THR A 193 7.40 -24.91 -3.55
C THR A 193 6.70 -23.76 -2.82
N SER A 194 7.17 -23.33 -1.65
CA SER A 194 6.45 -22.39 -0.79
C SER A 194 7.17 -21.05 -0.57
N GLY A 195 7.90 -20.58 -1.58
CA GLY A 195 8.54 -19.26 -1.58
C GLY A 195 7.65 -18.11 -2.08
N VAL A 196 8.29 -16.97 -2.35
CA VAL A 196 7.68 -15.77 -2.96
C VAL A 196 6.83 -16.13 -4.19
N ASP A 197 5.62 -15.57 -4.29
CA ASP A 197 4.85 -15.59 -5.53
C ASP A 197 5.52 -14.67 -6.56
N TRP A 198 6.33 -15.27 -7.44
CA TRP A 198 7.10 -14.54 -8.44
C TRP A 198 6.23 -13.80 -9.45
N HIS A 199 5.03 -14.30 -9.75
CA HIS A 199 4.16 -13.62 -10.68
C HIS A 199 3.56 -12.36 -10.04
N GLN A 200 3.09 -12.48 -8.80
CA GLN A 200 2.61 -11.32 -8.05
C GLN A 200 3.77 -10.34 -7.77
N ALA A 201 4.97 -10.83 -7.48
CA ALA A 201 6.17 -10.01 -7.33
C ALA A 201 6.51 -9.25 -8.63
N GLU A 202 6.49 -9.91 -9.78
CA GLU A 202 6.71 -9.28 -11.08
C GLU A 202 5.66 -8.19 -11.35
N LYS A 203 4.37 -8.47 -11.08
CA LYS A 203 3.29 -7.49 -11.22
C LYS A 203 3.50 -6.26 -10.31
N VAL A 204 3.92 -6.47 -9.08
CA VAL A 204 4.18 -5.40 -8.12
C VAL A 204 5.44 -4.60 -8.49
N LEU A 205 6.54 -5.27 -8.83
CA LEU A 205 7.80 -4.64 -9.22
C LEU A 205 7.67 -3.88 -10.55
N SER A 206 6.90 -4.39 -11.51
CA SER A 206 6.61 -3.68 -12.76
C SER A 206 5.81 -2.40 -12.51
N ALA A 207 4.82 -2.42 -11.60
CA ALA A 207 4.12 -1.20 -11.20
C ALA A 207 5.06 -0.16 -10.55
N LEU A 208 6.00 -0.62 -9.71
CA LEU A 208 7.04 0.24 -9.11
C LEU A 208 8.02 0.84 -10.15
N LEU A 209 8.32 0.09 -11.21
CA LEU A 209 9.24 0.52 -12.27
C LEU A 209 8.56 1.46 -13.30
N VAL A 210 7.31 1.20 -13.66
CA VAL A 210 6.58 1.93 -14.71
C VAL A 210 6.01 3.24 -14.18
N SER A 211 5.53 3.27 -12.94
CA SER A 211 4.88 4.46 -12.37
C SER A 211 5.73 5.74 -12.37
N PRO A 212 7.07 5.72 -12.13
CA PRO A 212 7.91 6.91 -12.24
C PRO A 212 8.05 7.42 -13.68
N LEU A 213 8.07 6.51 -14.66
CA LEU A 213 8.11 6.86 -16.09
C LEU A 213 6.83 7.58 -16.51
N ILE A 214 5.68 7.09 -16.03
CA ILE A 214 4.38 7.77 -16.21
C ILE A 214 4.40 9.14 -15.53
N GLY A 215 4.94 9.23 -14.31
CA GLY A 215 5.11 10.52 -13.61
C GLY A 215 5.93 11.52 -14.44
N PHE A 216 7.12 11.12 -14.91
CA PHE A 216 8.00 11.95 -15.73
C PHE A 216 7.35 12.37 -17.05
N GLY A 217 6.96 11.40 -17.87
CA GLY A 217 6.43 11.64 -19.21
C GLY A 217 5.09 12.38 -19.17
N GLY A 218 4.22 12.02 -18.23
CA GLY A 218 2.93 12.63 -18.03
C GLY A 218 3.03 14.08 -17.56
N ALA A 219 3.88 14.39 -16.58
CA ALA A 219 4.06 15.76 -16.11
C ALA A 219 4.75 16.66 -17.16
N LEU A 220 5.69 16.08 -17.93
CA LEU A 220 6.32 16.74 -19.07
C LEU A 220 5.27 17.11 -20.12
N LEU A 221 4.49 16.13 -20.59
CA LEU A 221 3.45 16.33 -21.59
C LEU A 221 2.39 17.33 -21.09
N LEU A 222 1.93 17.16 -19.85
CA LEU A 222 0.95 18.05 -19.24
C LEU A 222 1.45 19.49 -19.19
N LEU A 223 2.72 19.72 -18.85
CA LEU A 223 3.27 21.08 -18.87
C LEU A 223 3.37 21.65 -20.29
N LEU A 224 3.71 20.85 -21.30
CA LEU A 224 3.72 21.29 -22.70
C LEU A 224 2.31 21.66 -23.18
N VAL A 225 1.30 20.87 -22.82
CA VAL A 225 -0.11 21.15 -23.08
C VAL A 225 -0.54 22.43 -22.36
N MET A 226 -0.18 22.60 -21.08
CA MET A 226 -0.42 23.83 -20.34
C MET A 226 0.21 25.03 -21.04
N LYS A 227 1.47 24.97 -21.48
CA LYS A 227 2.11 26.06 -22.23
C LYS A 227 1.40 26.40 -23.54
N ARG A 228 0.81 25.40 -24.19
CA ARG A 228 0.07 25.59 -25.45
C ARG A 228 -1.26 26.33 -25.24
N PHE A 229 -2.00 25.97 -24.19
CA PHE A 229 -3.38 26.43 -23.96
C PHE A 229 -3.52 27.50 -22.87
N LEU A 230 -2.76 27.40 -21.78
CA LEU A 230 -2.71 28.35 -20.66
C LEU A 230 -1.51 29.28 -20.84
N ARG A 231 -1.68 30.39 -21.55
CA ARG A 231 -0.60 31.31 -21.92
C ARG A 231 -0.27 32.38 -20.87
N ASP A 232 -0.71 32.21 -19.62
CA ASP A 232 -0.38 33.16 -18.54
C ASP A 232 1.12 33.07 -18.19
N PRO A 233 1.93 34.13 -18.45
CA PRO A 233 3.36 34.11 -18.17
C PRO A 233 3.69 33.90 -16.68
N LYS A 234 2.75 34.25 -15.78
CA LYS A 234 2.94 34.09 -14.33
C LYS A 234 3.11 32.63 -13.92
N LEU A 235 2.49 31.69 -14.65
CA LEU A 235 2.60 30.26 -14.37
C LEU A 235 4.00 29.70 -14.63
N TYR A 236 4.75 30.30 -15.56
CA TYR A 236 6.02 29.75 -16.05
C TYR A 236 7.25 30.54 -15.61
N ARG A 237 7.05 31.54 -14.75
CA ARG A 237 8.13 32.29 -14.10
C ARG A 237 8.35 31.77 -12.68
N ALA A 238 9.56 32.00 -12.16
CA ALA A 238 9.87 31.69 -10.77
C ALA A 238 8.97 32.53 -9.84
N PRO A 239 8.55 31.99 -8.67
CA PRO A 239 7.78 32.74 -7.69
C PRO A 239 8.51 34.00 -7.24
N ASP A 240 7.77 35.09 -7.04
CA ASP A 240 8.31 36.32 -6.46
C ASP A 240 8.70 36.07 -5.00
N THR A 241 9.86 36.58 -4.59
CA THR A 241 10.41 36.31 -3.25
C THR A 241 9.51 36.92 -2.15
N GLY A 242 8.85 36.05 -1.38
CA GLY A 242 8.11 36.43 -0.17
C GLY A 242 6.66 36.90 -0.38
N ALA A 243 6.12 36.85 -1.59
CA ALA A 243 4.71 37.16 -1.86
C ALA A 243 3.90 35.89 -2.19
N PRO A 244 2.64 35.79 -1.74
CA PRO A 244 1.79 34.67 -2.11
C PRO A 244 1.41 34.73 -3.60
N PRO A 245 1.19 33.57 -4.25
CA PRO A 245 0.76 33.54 -5.65
C PRO A 245 -0.61 34.20 -5.84
N PRO A 246 -0.92 34.65 -7.07
CA PRO A 246 -2.25 35.14 -7.43
C PRO A 246 -3.36 34.16 -7.00
N ARG A 247 -4.51 34.67 -6.57
CA ARG A 247 -5.57 33.87 -5.92
C ARG A 247 -5.96 32.59 -6.67
N GLY A 248 -6.12 32.66 -8.00
CA GLY A 248 -6.44 31.47 -8.82
C GLY A 248 -5.32 30.43 -8.84
N ILE A 249 -4.07 30.87 -9.07
CA ILE A 249 -2.87 30.01 -9.05
C ILE A 249 -2.70 29.38 -7.68
N ARG A 250 -2.89 30.17 -6.62
CA ARG A 250 -2.82 29.71 -5.23
C ARG A 250 -3.87 28.63 -4.95
N ALA A 251 -5.12 28.85 -5.36
CA ALA A 251 -6.20 27.87 -5.18
C ALA A 251 -5.89 26.57 -5.90
N THR A 252 -5.39 26.62 -7.15
CA THR A 252 -5.02 25.42 -7.90
C THR A 252 -3.85 24.66 -7.26
N LEU A 253 -2.81 25.34 -6.80
CA LEU A 253 -1.68 24.70 -6.11
C LEU A 253 -2.12 24.00 -4.81
N ILE A 254 -3.02 24.64 -4.05
CA ILE A 254 -3.58 24.02 -2.84
C ILE A 254 -4.45 22.82 -3.24
N ALA A 255 -5.25 22.91 -4.30
CA ALA A 255 -6.08 21.81 -4.78
C ALA A 255 -5.23 20.62 -5.28
N THR A 256 -4.13 20.86 -6.00
CA THR A 256 -3.24 19.79 -6.46
C THR A 256 -2.47 19.14 -5.32
N CYS A 257 -1.96 19.92 -4.35
CA CYS A 257 -1.38 19.41 -3.10
C CYS A 257 -2.39 18.56 -2.29
N THR A 258 -3.66 19.01 -2.25
CA THR A 258 -4.77 18.27 -1.62
C THR A 258 -5.00 16.93 -2.33
N ALA A 259 -5.06 16.93 -3.66
CA ALA A 259 -5.27 15.73 -4.46
C ALA A 259 -4.10 14.72 -4.29
N VAL A 260 -2.86 15.20 -4.26
CA VAL A 260 -1.69 14.35 -4.00
C VAL A 260 -1.74 13.77 -2.60
N SER A 261 -2.02 14.58 -1.57
CA SER A 261 -2.12 14.10 -0.18
C SER A 261 -3.24 13.05 -0.02
N PHE A 262 -4.40 13.29 -0.63
CA PHE A 262 -5.51 12.33 -0.61
C PHE A 262 -5.15 11.02 -1.32
N ALA A 263 -4.62 11.10 -2.54
CA ALA A 263 -4.21 9.93 -3.31
C ALA A 263 -3.10 9.15 -2.61
N HIS A 264 -2.14 9.87 -2.02
CA HIS A 264 -1.06 9.32 -1.21
C HIS A 264 -1.64 8.49 -0.05
N GLY A 265 -2.50 9.09 0.77
CA GLY A 265 -3.18 8.36 1.85
C GLY A 265 -3.93 7.12 1.36
N GLY A 266 -4.63 7.23 0.23
CA GLY A 266 -5.36 6.13 -0.40
C GLY A 266 -4.47 4.96 -0.81
N ASN A 267 -3.24 5.18 -1.31
CA ASN A 267 -2.33 4.10 -1.71
C ASN A 267 -1.44 3.61 -0.57
N ASP A 268 -0.82 4.54 0.16
CA ASP A 268 0.19 4.25 1.18
C ASP A 268 -0.43 3.67 2.45
N GLY A 269 -1.54 4.24 2.93
CA GLY A 269 -2.23 3.69 4.09
C GLY A 269 -2.71 2.26 3.87
N GLN A 270 -3.03 1.87 2.64
CA GLN A 270 -3.41 0.49 2.33
C GLN A 270 -2.24 -0.49 2.50
N LYS A 271 -0.97 -0.06 2.38
CA LYS A 271 0.20 -0.92 2.62
C LYS A 271 0.26 -1.35 4.09
N GLY A 272 0.05 -0.39 4.99
CA GLY A 272 -0.08 -0.63 6.42
C GLY A 272 -1.28 -1.48 6.80
N MET A 273 -2.44 -1.23 6.16
CA MET A 273 -3.60 -2.10 6.34
C MET A 273 -3.29 -3.54 5.92
N GLY A 274 -2.57 -3.75 4.82
CA GLY A 274 -2.17 -5.09 4.35
C GLY A 274 -1.27 -5.81 5.35
N LEU A 275 -0.27 -5.09 5.90
CA LEU A 275 0.61 -5.60 6.96
C LEU A 275 -0.17 -5.97 8.22
N ILE A 276 -1.03 -5.07 8.71
CA ILE A 276 -1.84 -5.32 9.90
C ILE A 276 -2.79 -6.50 9.68
N MET A 277 -3.46 -6.56 8.54
CA MET A 277 -4.33 -7.68 8.21
C MET A 277 -3.59 -9.01 8.19
N LEU A 278 -2.36 -9.05 7.67
CA LEU A 278 -1.53 -10.26 7.76
C LEU A 278 -1.30 -10.67 9.22
N ILE A 279 -0.87 -9.73 10.06
CA ILE A 279 -0.61 -9.99 11.48
C ILE A 279 -1.89 -10.53 12.16
N LEU A 280 -3.04 -9.92 11.86
CA LEU A 280 -4.34 -10.30 12.42
C LEU A 280 -4.82 -11.67 11.93
N ILE A 281 -4.81 -11.90 10.61
CA ILE A 281 -5.16 -13.20 10.01
C ILE A 281 -4.24 -14.29 10.57
N GLY A 282 -2.99 -13.95 10.84
CA GLY A 282 -2.06 -14.90 11.41
C GLY A 282 -2.30 -15.18 12.90
N CYS A 283 -2.45 -14.14 13.73
CA CYS A 283 -2.55 -14.32 15.19
C CYS A 283 -3.95 -14.72 15.66
N ALA A 284 -4.97 -14.27 14.96
CA ALA A 284 -6.38 -14.45 15.27
C ALA A 284 -7.16 -14.79 13.98
N PRO A 285 -6.84 -15.92 13.32
CA PRO A 285 -7.46 -16.31 12.06
C PRO A 285 -8.98 -16.44 12.22
N THR A 286 -9.49 -16.90 13.36
CA THR A 286 -10.94 -17.08 13.51
C THR A 286 -11.66 -15.75 13.38
N ALA A 287 -11.15 -14.70 14.03
CA ALA A 287 -11.71 -13.37 13.99
C ALA A 287 -11.55 -12.68 12.63
N TYR A 288 -10.40 -12.83 11.96
CA TYR A 288 -10.03 -11.98 10.81
C TYR A 288 -9.91 -12.70 9.46
N ALA A 289 -10.10 -14.02 9.40
CA ALA A 289 -10.01 -14.78 8.16
C ALA A 289 -11.22 -14.58 7.23
N LEU A 290 -12.42 -14.40 7.78
CA LEU A 290 -13.65 -14.22 7.01
C LEU A 290 -14.29 -12.89 7.37
N ASN A 291 -14.96 -12.26 6.41
CA ASN A 291 -15.71 -11.04 6.67
C ASN A 291 -17.00 -11.38 7.42
N ARG A 292 -16.90 -11.38 8.75
CA ARG A 292 -18.03 -11.62 9.65
C ARG A 292 -18.99 -10.43 9.77
N THR A 293 -18.64 -9.27 9.20
CA THR A 293 -19.51 -8.08 9.20
C THR A 293 -20.53 -8.08 8.06
N VAL A 294 -20.53 -9.10 7.20
CA VAL A 294 -21.56 -9.27 6.16
C VAL A 294 -22.89 -9.59 6.85
N PRO A 295 -23.96 -8.80 6.60
CA PRO A 295 -25.26 -9.05 7.23
C PRO A 295 -25.79 -10.45 6.91
N GLU A 296 -26.42 -11.11 7.89
CA GLU A 296 -27.00 -12.46 7.68
C GLU A 296 -28.07 -12.47 6.57
N SER A 297 -28.74 -11.34 6.35
CA SER A 297 -29.70 -11.16 5.26
C SER A 297 -29.07 -11.25 3.86
N ALA A 298 -27.74 -11.11 3.75
CA ALA A 298 -27.02 -11.29 2.49
C ALA A 298 -26.65 -12.76 2.21
N THR A 299 -26.76 -13.67 3.19
CA THR A 299 -26.39 -15.07 3.01
C THR A 299 -27.20 -15.77 1.91
N PRO A 300 -28.54 -15.64 1.80
CA PRO A 300 -29.30 -16.31 0.75
C PRO A 300 -28.85 -15.89 -0.66
N ALA A 301 -28.54 -14.59 -0.84
CA ALA A 301 -28.02 -14.07 -2.11
C ALA A 301 -26.63 -14.64 -2.43
N PHE A 302 -25.76 -14.77 -1.42
CA PHE A 302 -24.46 -15.41 -1.58
C PHE A 302 -24.61 -16.86 -2.02
N VAL A 303 -25.41 -17.65 -1.30
CA VAL A 303 -25.65 -19.07 -1.61
C VAL A 303 -26.24 -19.22 -3.01
N GLN A 304 -27.20 -18.38 -3.40
CA GLN A 304 -27.75 -18.37 -4.75
C GLN A 304 -26.68 -18.09 -5.82
N GLN A 305 -25.78 -17.14 -5.57
CA GLN A 305 -24.66 -16.85 -6.48
C GLN A 305 -23.68 -18.03 -6.57
N ALA A 306 -23.41 -18.72 -5.47
CA ALA A 306 -22.59 -19.93 -5.45
C ALA A 306 -23.22 -21.07 -6.27
N ARG A 307 -24.52 -21.32 -6.09
CA ARG A 307 -25.29 -22.32 -6.87
C ARG A 307 -25.34 -21.98 -8.36
N ALA A 308 -25.54 -20.70 -8.68
CA ALA A 308 -25.55 -20.23 -10.07
C ALA A 308 -24.18 -20.46 -10.75
N ALA A 309 -23.09 -20.06 -10.10
CA ALA A 309 -21.74 -20.30 -10.62
C ALA A 309 -21.42 -21.80 -10.71
N GLN A 310 -21.80 -22.58 -9.72
CA GLN A 310 -21.68 -24.04 -9.73
C GLN A 310 -22.39 -24.65 -10.95
N ALA A 311 -23.63 -24.25 -11.24
CA ALA A 311 -24.37 -24.72 -12.40
C ALA A 311 -23.72 -24.30 -13.73
N ILE A 312 -23.13 -23.09 -13.79
CA ILE A 312 -22.39 -22.61 -14.97
C ILE A 312 -21.15 -23.49 -15.21
N PHE A 313 -20.35 -23.76 -14.18
CA PHE A 313 -19.17 -24.61 -14.31
C PHE A 313 -19.52 -26.06 -14.61
N ALA A 314 -20.60 -26.60 -14.02
CA ALA A 314 -21.06 -27.97 -14.23
C ALA A 314 -21.52 -28.27 -15.67
N ARG A 315 -21.89 -27.25 -16.46
CA ARG A 315 -22.24 -27.42 -17.88
C ARG A 315 -21.04 -27.69 -18.77
N GLN A 316 -19.84 -27.32 -18.31
CA GLN A 316 -18.62 -27.58 -19.08
C GLN A 316 -18.26 -29.07 -18.97
N PRO A 317 -17.81 -29.70 -20.07
CA PRO A 317 -17.40 -31.10 -20.03
C PRO A 317 -16.20 -31.24 -19.10
N GLY A 318 -16.25 -32.18 -18.15
CA GLY A 318 -15.16 -32.44 -17.22
C GLY A 318 -15.47 -33.50 -16.18
N PRO A 319 -14.45 -34.20 -15.63
CA PRO A 319 -14.66 -35.17 -14.58
C PRO A 319 -15.11 -34.48 -13.28
N GLU A 320 -16.08 -35.07 -12.59
CA GLU A 320 -16.37 -34.65 -11.21
C GLU A 320 -15.22 -35.10 -10.30
N PRO A 321 -14.62 -34.21 -9.50
CA PRO A 321 -13.56 -34.59 -8.57
C PRO A 321 -14.06 -35.63 -7.57
N THR A 322 -13.21 -36.60 -7.24
CA THR A 322 -13.54 -37.66 -6.27
C THR A 322 -13.64 -37.17 -4.84
N SER A 323 -13.03 -36.03 -4.52
CA SER A 323 -13.14 -35.35 -3.23
C SER A 323 -12.92 -33.84 -3.38
N ILE A 324 -13.29 -33.09 -2.33
CA ILE A 324 -13.01 -31.65 -2.25
C ILE A 324 -11.50 -31.37 -2.23
N ASP A 325 -10.70 -32.24 -1.62
CA ASP A 325 -9.24 -32.09 -1.63
C ASP A 325 -8.65 -32.21 -3.04
N VAL A 326 -9.15 -33.16 -3.84
CA VAL A 326 -8.77 -33.29 -5.25
C VAL A 326 -9.19 -32.03 -6.04
N ALA A 327 -10.35 -31.46 -5.74
CA ALA A 327 -10.80 -30.21 -6.35
C ALA A 327 -9.86 -29.04 -5.98
N ARG A 328 -9.48 -28.90 -4.69
CA ARG A 328 -8.52 -27.89 -4.22
C ARG A 328 -7.18 -28.02 -4.95
N THR A 329 -6.62 -29.23 -5.00
CA THR A 329 -5.33 -29.48 -5.68
C THR A 329 -5.41 -29.16 -7.16
N THR A 330 -6.49 -29.55 -7.85
CA THR A 330 -6.70 -29.27 -9.27
C THR A 330 -6.75 -27.77 -9.54
N VAL A 331 -7.52 -27.01 -8.75
CA VAL A 331 -7.61 -25.55 -8.89
C VAL A 331 -6.26 -24.89 -8.56
N THR A 332 -5.58 -25.32 -7.51
CA THR A 332 -4.27 -24.81 -7.12
C THR A 332 -3.24 -25.01 -8.23
N GLN A 333 -3.17 -26.21 -8.81
CA GLN A 333 -2.28 -26.52 -9.93
C GLN A 333 -2.65 -25.74 -11.19
N GLY A 334 -3.95 -25.60 -11.49
CA GLY A 334 -4.44 -24.81 -12.62
C GLY A 334 -4.08 -23.33 -12.50
N LEU A 335 -4.19 -22.76 -11.29
CA LEU A 335 -3.78 -21.39 -10.97
C LEU A 335 -2.26 -21.21 -11.12
N ALA A 336 -1.47 -22.11 -10.54
CA ALA A 336 -0.01 -22.08 -10.62
C ALA A 336 0.49 -22.20 -12.07
N ALA A 337 -0.12 -23.09 -12.87
CA ALA A 337 0.19 -23.26 -14.28
C ALA A 337 -0.46 -22.21 -15.19
N ARG A 338 -1.34 -21.36 -14.64
CA ARG A 338 -2.19 -20.39 -15.37
C ARG A 338 -3.00 -21.02 -16.51
N ARG A 339 -3.45 -22.26 -16.30
CA ARG A 339 -4.26 -23.03 -17.24
C ARG A 339 -5.62 -23.30 -16.62
N VAL A 340 -6.53 -22.35 -16.82
CA VAL A 340 -7.90 -22.42 -16.27
C VAL A 340 -8.93 -22.91 -17.28
N ASP A 341 -8.56 -22.96 -18.55
CA ASP A 341 -9.44 -23.40 -19.62
C ASP A 341 -9.34 -24.92 -19.86
N THR A 342 -9.61 -25.70 -18.81
CA THR A 342 -9.56 -27.18 -18.89
C THR A 342 -10.82 -27.82 -18.31
N PRO A 343 -11.24 -28.98 -18.85
CA PRO A 343 -12.33 -29.79 -18.30
C PRO A 343 -12.25 -30.05 -16.79
N ALA A 344 -11.07 -30.47 -16.32
CA ALA A 344 -10.85 -30.76 -14.90
C ALA A 344 -10.97 -29.51 -14.02
N MET A 345 -10.54 -28.34 -14.52
CA MET A 345 -10.69 -27.06 -13.81
C MET A 345 -12.16 -26.73 -13.56
N TYR A 346 -13.01 -26.85 -14.58
CA TYR A 346 -14.43 -26.52 -14.44
C TYR A 346 -15.16 -27.52 -13.52
N GLY A 347 -14.83 -28.82 -13.59
CA GLY A 347 -15.31 -29.82 -12.64
C GLY A 347 -14.92 -29.49 -11.19
N ALA A 348 -13.66 -29.11 -10.98
CA ALA A 348 -13.16 -28.69 -9.67
C ALA A 348 -13.81 -27.39 -9.15
N LEU A 349 -13.99 -26.39 -10.01
CA LEU A 349 -14.67 -25.15 -9.65
C LEU A 349 -16.15 -25.36 -9.33
N SER A 350 -16.83 -26.26 -10.05
CA SER A 350 -18.19 -26.68 -9.72
C SER A 350 -18.25 -27.30 -8.32
N ALA A 351 -17.38 -28.26 -8.01
CA ALA A 351 -17.35 -28.94 -6.72
C ALA A 351 -17.05 -27.97 -5.55
N LEU A 352 -16.04 -27.11 -5.68
CA LEU A 352 -15.70 -26.11 -4.65
C LEU A 352 -16.80 -25.05 -4.49
N SER A 353 -17.42 -24.59 -5.59
CA SER A 353 -18.52 -23.62 -5.51
C SER A 353 -19.74 -24.22 -4.81
N ARG A 354 -20.00 -25.52 -5.02
CA ARG A 354 -21.04 -26.28 -4.32
C ARG A 354 -20.75 -26.34 -2.82
N ASP A 355 -19.55 -26.80 -2.44
CA ASP A 355 -19.14 -26.98 -1.04
C ASP A 355 -19.12 -25.65 -0.27
N VAL A 356 -18.64 -24.56 -0.87
CA VAL A 356 -18.72 -23.22 -0.27
C VAL A 356 -20.17 -22.80 -0.02
N GLY A 357 -21.06 -23.02 -1.00
CA GLY A 357 -22.49 -22.74 -0.86
C GLY A 357 -23.16 -23.58 0.22
N ASP A 358 -22.92 -24.90 0.23
CA ASP A 358 -23.47 -25.85 1.20
C ASP A 358 -23.05 -25.51 2.63
N ARG A 359 -21.76 -25.22 2.84
CA ARG A 359 -21.22 -24.83 4.15
C ARG A 359 -21.86 -23.54 4.63
N LEU A 360 -21.89 -22.52 3.78
CA LEU A 360 -22.45 -21.23 4.16
C LEU A 360 -23.95 -21.31 4.46
N GLU A 361 -24.70 -22.13 3.71
CA GLU A 361 -26.10 -22.45 3.97
C GLU A 361 -26.27 -23.16 5.32
N SER A 362 -25.43 -24.15 5.61
CA SER A 362 -25.49 -24.91 6.88
C SER A 362 -25.15 -24.07 8.11
N TYR A 363 -24.21 -23.14 8.00
CA TYR A 363 -23.85 -22.22 9.08
C TYR A 363 -24.79 -21.01 9.17
N GLY A 364 -25.53 -20.70 8.09
CA GLY A 364 -26.50 -19.60 8.01
C GLY A 364 -25.90 -18.22 7.75
N SER A 365 -24.63 -17.98 8.10
CA SER A 365 -23.91 -16.75 7.78
C SER A 365 -22.40 -16.93 7.89
N LEU A 366 -21.61 -16.02 7.29
CA LEU A 366 -20.15 -15.99 7.47
C LEU A 366 -19.77 -15.74 8.94
N GLY A 367 -20.59 -14.96 9.66
CA GLY A 367 -20.39 -14.68 11.09
C GLY A 367 -20.50 -15.91 11.99
N LYS A 368 -21.26 -16.92 11.57
CA LYS A 368 -21.52 -18.17 12.32
C LYS A 368 -20.58 -19.32 11.96
N VAL A 369 -19.63 -19.11 11.05
CA VAL A 369 -18.66 -20.15 10.68
C VAL A 369 -17.77 -20.49 11.89
N PRO A 370 -17.71 -21.76 12.31
CA PRO A 370 -16.87 -22.18 13.44
C PRO A 370 -15.38 -21.94 13.18
N ALA A 371 -14.62 -21.71 14.24
CA ALA A 371 -13.17 -21.52 14.20
C ALA A 371 -12.45 -22.62 13.40
N ALA A 372 -12.75 -23.89 13.70
CA ALA A 372 -12.13 -25.04 13.05
C ALA A 372 -12.41 -25.14 11.54
N ALA A 373 -13.54 -24.60 11.06
CA ALA A 373 -13.92 -24.64 9.64
C ALA A 373 -13.41 -23.42 8.85
N THR A 374 -13.05 -22.35 9.56
CA THR A 374 -12.73 -21.03 8.98
C THR A 374 -11.55 -21.08 8.00
N PRO A 375 -10.39 -21.71 8.31
CA PRO A 375 -9.24 -21.74 7.39
C PRO A 375 -9.56 -22.44 6.06
N ASN A 376 -10.24 -23.59 6.12
CA ASN A 376 -10.60 -24.35 4.92
C ASN A 376 -11.61 -23.61 4.05
N LEU A 377 -12.68 -23.08 4.67
CA LEU A 377 -13.69 -22.31 3.93
C LEU A 377 -13.08 -21.06 3.28
N ARG A 378 -12.24 -20.33 4.01
CA ARG A 378 -11.49 -19.18 3.46
C ARG A 378 -10.64 -19.62 2.26
N GLY A 379 -9.85 -20.69 2.42
CA GLY A 379 -8.98 -21.21 1.36
C GLY A 379 -9.76 -21.53 0.09
N ASP A 380 -10.89 -22.23 0.23
CA ASP A 380 -11.76 -22.58 -0.89
C ASP A 380 -12.35 -21.34 -1.58
N MET A 381 -12.80 -20.37 -0.78
CA MET A 381 -13.30 -19.11 -1.32
C MET A 381 -12.23 -18.34 -2.11
N TYR A 382 -10.97 -18.34 -1.66
CA TYR A 382 -9.85 -17.73 -2.39
C TYR A 382 -9.54 -18.47 -3.69
N LEU A 383 -9.43 -19.80 -3.64
CA LEU A 383 -9.16 -20.62 -4.83
C LEU A 383 -10.22 -20.40 -5.90
N VAL A 384 -11.50 -20.46 -5.52
CA VAL A 384 -12.62 -20.24 -6.45
C VAL A 384 -12.62 -18.81 -6.97
N LEU A 385 -12.35 -17.82 -6.12
CA LEU A 385 -12.30 -16.41 -6.52
C LEU A 385 -11.22 -16.14 -7.56
N ASP A 386 -9.98 -16.54 -7.28
CA ASP A 386 -8.85 -16.24 -8.16
C ASP A 386 -8.96 -17.02 -9.47
N ALA A 387 -9.46 -18.25 -9.42
CA ALA A 387 -9.76 -19.04 -10.62
C ALA A 387 -10.88 -18.42 -11.44
N SER A 388 -11.97 -17.97 -10.80
CA SER A 388 -13.10 -17.31 -11.47
C SER A 388 -12.64 -16.03 -12.18
N LYS A 389 -11.78 -15.23 -11.54
CA LYS A 389 -11.17 -14.05 -12.17
C LYS A 389 -10.32 -14.41 -13.37
N MET A 390 -9.53 -15.47 -13.28
CA MET A 390 -8.68 -15.91 -14.38
C MET A 390 -9.53 -16.44 -15.55
N VAL A 391 -10.60 -17.19 -15.28
CA VAL A 391 -11.58 -17.63 -16.29
C VAL A 391 -12.23 -16.44 -16.99
N VAL A 392 -12.62 -15.40 -16.22
CA VAL A 392 -13.20 -14.18 -16.79
C VAL A 392 -12.19 -13.38 -17.62
N ALA A 393 -10.91 -13.44 -17.30
CA ALA A 393 -9.86 -12.70 -18.01
C ALA A 393 -9.28 -13.46 -19.22
N ASP A 394 -9.36 -14.80 -19.23
CA ASP A 394 -8.81 -15.65 -20.26
C ASP A 394 -9.69 -15.69 -21.51
N LYS A 395 -9.12 -15.33 -22.67
CA LYS A 395 -9.87 -15.27 -23.94
C LYS A 395 -10.32 -16.66 -24.42
N GLY A 396 -9.57 -17.72 -24.13
CA GLY A 396 -9.92 -19.09 -24.49
C GLY A 396 -11.10 -19.61 -23.66
N ALA A 397 -11.06 -19.36 -22.35
CA ALA A 397 -12.15 -19.65 -21.44
C ALA A 397 -13.41 -18.85 -21.78
N GLN A 398 -13.29 -17.54 -22.08
CA GLN A 398 -14.43 -16.72 -22.50
C GLN A 398 -15.19 -17.30 -23.70
N GLY A 399 -14.50 -17.98 -24.62
CA GLY A 399 -15.15 -18.64 -25.76
C GLY A 399 -16.08 -19.80 -25.39
N ARG A 400 -16.00 -20.32 -24.15
CA ARG A 400 -16.84 -21.41 -23.64
C ARG A 400 -18.08 -20.97 -22.88
N PHE A 401 -18.18 -19.68 -22.55
CA PHE A 401 -19.27 -19.14 -21.74
C PHE A 401 -20.03 -18.06 -22.49
N THR A 402 -21.34 -17.98 -22.28
CA THR A 402 -22.14 -16.84 -22.75
C THR A 402 -21.85 -15.59 -21.91
N ALA A 403 -22.15 -14.40 -22.44
CA ALA A 403 -21.97 -13.14 -21.70
C ALA A 403 -22.70 -13.14 -20.34
N ARG A 404 -23.91 -13.73 -20.29
CA ARG A 404 -24.69 -13.85 -19.05
C ARG A 404 -24.04 -14.78 -18.02
N GLU A 405 -23.40 -15.85 -18.47
CA GLU A 405 -22.68 -16.79 -17.60
C GLU A 405 -21.41 -16.14 -17.06
N ILE A 406 -20.67 -15.39 -17.89
CA ILE A 406 -19.54 -14.57 -17.43
C ILE A 406 -19.96 -13.57 -16.35
N ASP A 407 -21.10 -12.91 -16.51
CA ASP A 407 -21.61 -12.00 -15.48
C ASP A 407 -22.06 -12.73 -14.21
N GLY A 408 -22.57 -13.96 -14.33
CA GLY A 408 -22.81 -14.85 -13.19
C GLY A 408 -21.54 -15.20 -12.42
N ILE A 409 -20.47 -15.55 -13.13
CA ILE A 409 -19.14 -15.84 -12.55
C ILE A 409 -18.58 -14.59 -11.85
N LYS A 410 -18.67 -13.40 -12.48
CA LYS A 410 -18.26 -12.13 -11.86
C LYS A 410 -19.09 -11.80 -10.61
N GLY A 411 -20.40 -12.05 -10.66
CA GLY A 411 -21.31 -11.82 -9.54
C GLY A 411 -20.93 -12.67 -8.33
N TYR A 412 -20.65 -13.96 -8.55
CA TYR A 412 -20.16 -14.84 -7.50
C TYR A 412 -18.75 -14.46 -7.01
N GLY A 413 -17.84 -14.12 -7.92
CA GLY A 413 -16.53 -13.56 -7.56
C GLY A 413 -16.65 -12.34 -6.64
N SER A 414 -17.58 -11.43 -6.92
CA SER A 414 -17.85 -10.26 -6.05
C SER A 414 -18.40 -10.65 -4.68
N ALA A 415 -19.15 -11.75 -4.58
CA ALA A 415 -19.62 -12.30 -3.31
C ALA A 415 -18.46 -12.86 -2.48
N LEU A 416 -17.62 -13.69 -3.11
CA LEU A 416 -16.41 -14.27 -2.52
C LEU A 416 -15.45 -13.18 -2.04
N GLU A 417 -15.26 -12.12 -2.84
CA GLU A 417 -14.48 -10.95 -2.44
C GLU A 417 -15.05 -10.31 -1.18
N ARG A 418 -16.35 -9.98 -1.15
CA ARG A 418 -16.95 -9.37 0.03
C ARG A 418 -16.83 -10.27 1.27
N GLY A 419 -16.83 -11.58 1.09
CA GLY A 419 -16.72 -12.56 2.18
C GLY A 419 -15.30 -12.84 2.69
N THR A 420 -14.26 -12.54 1.90
CA THR A 420 -12.85 -12.87 2.24
C THR A 420 -11.94 -11.65 2.32
N ARG A 421 -12.23 -10.65 1.49
CA ARG A 421 -11.45 -9.42 1.34
C ARG A 421 -12.15 -8.30 2.10
N PHE A 422 -11.96 -8.27 3.42
CA PHE A 422 -12.31 -7.11 4.25
C PHE A 422 -11.13 -6.57 5.08
N ILE A 423 -11.22 -5.30 5.45
CA ILE A 423 -10.32 -4.62 6.39
C ILE A 423 -11.23 -4.04 7.47
N PRO A 424 -11.09 -4.45 8.75
CA PRO A 424 -11.89 -3.91 9.84
C PRO A 424 -11.82 -2.38 9.88
N LEU A 425 -12.92 -1.74 10.24
CA LEU A 425 -12.99 -0.28 10.32
C LEU A 425 -11.93 0.27 11.28
N TRP A 426 -11.69 -0.42 12.40
CA TRP A 426 -10.68 0.01 13.35
C TRP A 426 -9.28 0.03 12.74
N VAL A 427 -8.91 -0.97 11.94
CA VAL A 427 -7.61 -1.01 11.22
C VAL A 427 -7.50 0.21 10.30
N LYS A 428 -8.56 0.52 9.53
CA LYS A 428 -8.57 1.69 8.65
C LYS A 428 -8.36 2.98 9.45
N VAL A 429 -9.06 3.15 10.56
CA VAL A 429 -8.98 4.35 11.41
C VAL A 429 -7.60 4.49 12.05
N THR A 430 -7.04 3.41 12.61
CA THR A 430 -5.75 3.45 13.30
C THR A 430 -4.60 3.72 12.34
N VAL A 431 -4.64 3.14 11.13
CA VAL A 431 -3.67 3.44 10.08
C VAL A 431 -3.82 4.87 9.57
N ALA A 432 -5.06 5.35 9.38
CA ALA A 432 -5.31 6.72 8.95
C ALA A 432 -4.74 7.72 9.94
N ILE A 433 -4.91 7.46 11.24
CA ILE A 433 -4.34 8.28 12.32
C ILE A 433 -2.82 8.18 12.31
N ALA A 434 -2.24 6.97 12.24
CA ALA A 434 -0.79 6.78 12.24
C ALA A 434 -0.13 7.51 11.07
N LEU A 435 -0.65 7.36 9.85
CA LEU A 435 -0.14 8.03 8.66
C LEU A 435 -0.32 9.55 8.76
N GLY A 436 -1.52 10.02 9.12
CA GLY A 436 -1.83 11.45 9.22
C GLY A 436 -1.01 12.18 10.28
N LEU A 437 -0.83 11.57 11.46
CA LEU A 437 0.05 12.10 12.51
C LEU A 437 1.52 12.00 12.12
N GLY A 438 1.92 10.91 11.45
CA GLY A 438 3.26 10.72 10.90
C GLY A 438 3.65 11.87 9.98
N THR A 439 2.74 12.27 9.08
CA THR A 439 2.94 13.43 8.19
C THR A 439 3.25 14.73 8.94
N MET A 440 2.79 14.89 10.17
CA MET A 440 2.98 16.12 10.96
C MET A 440 4.34 16.21 11.66
N VAL A 441 5.13 15.13 11.63
CA VAL A 441 6.42 15.02 12.32
C VAL A 441 7.54 14.83 11.28
N GLY A 442 8.80 15.11 11.61
CA GLY A 442 9.97 14.67 10.81
C GLY A 442 10.16 15.26 9.39
N TRP A 443 9.19 16.01 8.86
CA TRP A 443 9.09 16.42 7.45
C TRP A 443 10.20 17.35 6.97
N ARG A 444 10.80 18.14 7.86
CA ARG A 444 11.74 19.23 7.51
C ARG A 444 12.93 18.74 6.70
N ARG A 445 13.50 17.58 7.05
CA ARG A 445 14.71 17.03 6.41
C ARG A 445 14.45 16.68 4.94
N ILE A 446 13.30 16.10 4.63
CA ILE A 446 12.97 15.62 3.28
C ILE A 446 12.44 16.76 2.41
N VAL A 447 11.60 17.66 2.97
CA VAL A 447 11.06 18.82 2.23
C VAL A 447 12.18 19.68 1.64
N VAL A 448 13.25 19.91 2.41
CA VAL A 448 14.41 20.69 1.94
C VAL A 448 15.09 20.00 0.76
N THR A 449 15.28 18.68 0.81
CA THR A 449 15.89 17.93 -0.30
C THR A 449 15.03 17.98 -1.57
N VAL A 450 13.72 17.79 -1.47
CA VAL A 450 12.81 17.75 -2.63
C VAL A 450 12.60 19.14 -3.25
N GLY A 451 12.40 20.16 -2.43
CA GLY A 451 12.06 21.50 -2.90
C GLY A 451 13.23 22.30 -3.50
N GLU A 452 14.47 22.03 -3.07
CA GLU A 452 15.64 22.84 -3.46
C GLU A 452 16.62 22.13 -4.39
N ARG A 453 16.66 20.79 -4.43
CA ARG A 453 17.78 20.05 -5.04
C ARG A 453 17.48 19.33 -6.36
N ILE A 454 16.22 19.24 -6.78
CA ILE A 454 15.84 18.47 -7.99
C ILE A 454 16.07 19.27 -9.29
N GLY A 455 15.60 20.52 -9.35
CA GLY A 455 15.76 21.42 -10.51
C GLY A 455 16.99 22.33 -10.40
N LYS A 456 17.56 22.78 -11.53
CA LYS A 456 18.62 23.82 -11.52
C LYS A 456 18.07 25.22 -11.20
N THR A 457 16.76 25.41 -11.37
CA THR A 457 16.05 26.65 -11.09
C THR A 457 14.89 26.40 -10.11
N HIS A 458 14.39 27.47 -9.50
CA HIS A 458 13.22 27.38 -8.62
C HIS A 458 11.99 26.83 -9.35
N LEU A 459 11.20 26.01 -8.65
CA LEU A 459 9.96 25.44 -9.14
C LEU A 459 8.97 26.55 -9.52
N THR A 460 8.55 26.59 -10.79
CA THR A 460 7.49 27.50 -11.24
C THR A 460 6.12 26.96 -10.83
N TYR A 461 5.10 27.82 -10.79
CA TYR A 461 3.75 27.39 -10.44
C TYR A 461 3.21 26.31 -11.38
N GLY A 462 3.44 26.48 -12.69
CA GLY A 462 3.02 25.53 -13.72
C GLY A 462 3.73 24.18 -13.59
N MET A 463 5.03 24.17 -13.25
CA MET A 463 5.76 22.93 -12.98
C MET A 463 5.20 22.18 -11.76
N GLY A 464 4.89 22.92 -10.67
CA GLY A 464 4.26 22.35 -9.48
C GLY A 464 2.90 21.74 -9.80
N MET A 465 2.02 22.49 -10.46
CA MET A 465 0.70 22.01 -10.86
C MET A 465 0.76 20.77 -11.76
N SER A 466 1.64 20.76 -12.77
CA SER A 466 1.72 19.64 -13.70
C SER A 466 2.28 18.38 -13.03
N ALA A 467 3.30 18.52 -12.19
CA ALA A 467 3.86 17.40 -11.43
C ALA A 467 2.86 16.81 -10.44
N GLU A 468 2.18 17.65 -9.65
CA GLU A 468 1.22 17.18 -8.65
C GLU A 468 -0.03 16.57 -9.27
N LEU A 469 -0.61 17.21 -10.29
CA LEU A 469 -1.82 16.68 -10.93
C LEU A 469 -1.55 15.32 -11.57
N MET A 470 -0.41 15.16 -12.26
CA MET A 470 -0.03 13.88 -12.83
C MET A 470 0.25 12.84 -11.74
N THR A 471 0.88 13.24 -10.65
CA THR A 471 1.16 12.35 -9.52
C THR A 471 -0.14 11.85 -8.89
N ALA A 472 -1.06 12.76 -8.54
CA ALA A 472 -2.36 12.40 -7.98
C ALA A 472 -3.14 11.47 -8.91
N ALA A 473 -3.22 11.79 -10.21
CA ALA A 473 -3.90 10.96 -11.19
C ALA A 473 -3.29 9.55 -11.30
N THR A 474 -1.95 9.45 -11.31
CA THR A 474 -1.24 8.16 -11.39
C THR A 474 -1.49 7.31 -10.14
N ILE A 475 -1.43 7.92 -8.96
CA ILE A 475 -1.64 7.22 -7.68
C ILE A 475 -3.10 6.75 -7.56
N LEU A 476 -4.09 7.60 -7.86
CA LEU A 476 -5.50 7.22 -7.83
C LEU A 476 -5.82 6.09 -8.81
N LEU A 477 -5.21 6.13 -10.00
CA LEU A 477 -5.37 5.05 -10.99
C LEU A 477 -4.74 3.75 -10.48
N ALA A 478 -3.54 3.81 -9.91
CA ALA A 478 -2.89 2.65 -9.31
C ALA A 478 -3.71 2.07 -8.16
N GLU A 479 -4.28 2.92 -7.30
CA GLU A 479 -5.18 2.51 -6.21
C GLU A 479 -6.40 1.76 -6.74
N ARG A 480 -7.04 2.27 -7.79
CA ARG A 480 -8.20 1.63 -8.43
C ARG A 480 -7.88 0.23 -8.98
N PHE A 481 -6.64 0.03 -9.44
CA PHE A 481 -6.16 -1.28 -9.89
C PHE A 481 -5.54 -2.12 -8.78
N GLY A 482 -5.54 -1.64 -7.53
CA GLY A 482 -4.92 -2.31 -6.39
C GLY A 482 -3.41 -2.46 -6.52
N MET A 483 -2.74 -1.58 -7.26
CA MET A 483 -1.29 -1.63 -7.47
C MET A 483 -0.56 -0.79 -6.41
N PRO A 484 0.31 -1.40 -5.58
CA PRO A 484 1.19 -0.64 -4.71
C PRO A 484 2.24 0.08 -5.58
N VAL A 485 2.33 1.40 -5.45
CA VAL A 485 3.28 2.23 -6.23
C VAL A 485 4.20 3.02 -5.32
N SER A 486 5.26 3.59 -5.88
CA SER A 486 6.14 4.51 -5.16
C SER A 486 5.72 5.96 -5.41
N THR A 487 4.96 6.53 -4.49
CA THR A 487 4.47 7.92 -4.56
C THR A 487 5.64 8.91 -4.66
N THR A 488 6.70 8.69 -3.89
CA THR A 488 7.96 9.45 -3.92
C THR A 488 8.63 9.42 -5.29
N HIS A 489 8.67 8.26 -5.95
CA HIS A 489 9.28 8.16 -7.27
C HIS A 489 8.39 8.80 -8.34
N ILE A 490 7.07 8.64 -8.27
CA ILE A 490 6.12 9.25 -9.22
C ILE A 490 6.28 10.77 -9.18
N LEU A 491 6.21 11.38 -7.99
CA LEU A 491 6.32 12.83 -7.87
C LEU A 491 7.71 13.33 -8.23
N SER A 492 8.76 12.73 -7.68
CA SER A 492 10.13 13.18 -7.95
C SER A 492 10.43 13.14 -9.46
N SER A 493 9.97 12.08 -10.12
CA SER A 493 10.06 11.94 -11.58
C SER A 493 9.16 12.95 -12.31
N GLY A 494 7.96 13.23 -11.79
CA GLY A 494 7.06 14.26 -12.32
C GLY A 494 7.65 15.67 -12.25
N VAL A 495 8.29 16.03 -11.14
CA VAL A 495 9.02 17.29 -10.98
C VAL A 495 10.18 17.36 -11.97
N ALA A 496 10.93 16.26 -12.15
CA ALA A 496 11.99 16.20 -13.15
C ALA A 496 11.45 16.36 -14.58
N GLY A 497 10.35 15.69 -14.93
CA GLY A 497 9.70 15.80 -16.24
C GLY A 497 9.19 17.22 -16.53
N ALA A 498 8.54 17.84 -15.54
CA ALA A 498 8.12 19.24 -15.61
C ALA A 498 9.33 20.19 -15.77
N SER A 499 10.45 19.93 -15.08
CA SER A 499 11.68 20.73 -15.22
C SER A 499 12.26 20.66 -16.64
N VAL A 500 12.25 19.47 -17.24
CA VAL A 500 12.67 19.27 -18.64
C VAL A 500 11.74 20.01 -19.60
N ALA A 501 10.42 19.85 -19.48
CA ALA A 501 9.45 20.61 -20.29
C ALA A 501 9.56 22.13 -20.09
N ASN A 502 10.02 22.57 -18.92
CA ASN A 502 10.22 23.99 -18.68
C ASN A 502 11.51 24.56 -19.28
N GLY A 503 12.46 23.71 -19.69
CA GLY A 503 13.80 24.13 -20.11
C GLY A 503 14.72 24.49 -18.95
N ALA A 504 14.33 24.18 -17.71
CA ALA A 504 15.12 24.46 -16.51
C ALA A 504 16.32 23.51 -16.34
N GLY A 505 16.30 22.35 -17.03
CA GLY A 505 17.32 21.31 -16.91
C GLY A 505 17.25 20.57 -15.57
N LEU A 506 18.14 19.58 -15.41
CA LEU A 506 18.18 18.70 -14.23
C LEU A 506 19.52 18.79 -13.50
N GLN A 507 19.49 18.72 -12.17
CA GLN A 507 20.71 18.55 -11.38
C GLN A 507 21.18 17.09 -11.46
N TRP A 508 22.04 16.77 -12.42
CA TRP A 508 22.45 15.39 -12.69
C TRP A 508 23.02 14.66 -11.47
N ARG A 509 23.78 15.35 -10.61
CA ARG A 509 24.29 14.78 -9.36
C ARG A 509 23.17 14.33 -8.42
N THR A 510 22.14 15.16 -8.24
CA THR A 510 20.98 14.84 -7.41
C THR A 510 20.18 13.68 -8.01
N ILE A 511 19.88 13.74 -9.31
CA ILE A 511 19.14 12.68 -10.01
C ILE A 511 19.87 11.34 -9.93
N ARG A 512 21.19 11.32 -10.17
CA ARG A 512 22.01 10.10 -10.05
C ARG A 512 21.98 9.54 -8.63
N ASN A 513 22.13 10.40 -7.62
CA ASN A 513 22.11 9.95 -6.22
C ASN A 513 20.73 9.41 -5.81
N MET A 514 19.64 10.03 -6.28
CA MET A 514 18.27 9.55 -6.05
C MET A 514 18.06 8.21 -6.75
N ALA A 515 18.41 8.09 -8.04
CA ALA A 515 18.28 6.84 -8.79
C ALA A 515 19.08 5.69 -8.16
N LEU A 516 20.31 5.96 -7.70
CA LEU A 516 21.11 4.99 -6.97
C LEU A 516 20.43 4.56 -5.67
N ALA A 517 19.92 5.51 -4.88
CA ALA A 517 19.18 5.19 -3.66
C ALA A 517 17.94 4.32 -3.95
N TRP A 518 17.19 4.65 -5.00
CA TRP A 518 15.98 3.92 -5.40
C TRP A 518 16.27 2.48 -5.80
N VAL A 519 17.32 2.26 -6.60
CA VAL A 519 17.76 0.93 -7.01
C VAL A 519 18.30 0.13 -5.82
N MET A 520 19.02 0.78 -4.90
CA MET A 520 19.63 0.13 -3.73
C MET A 520 18.65 -0.22 -2.62
N THR A 521 17.51 0.49 -2.52
CA THR A 521 16.53 0.24 -1.46
C THR A 521 15.98 -1.18 -1.47
N LEU A 522 15.62 -1.72 -2.63
CA LEU A 522 15.04 -3.07 -2.72
C LEU A 522 16.06 -4.14 -2.28
N PRO A 523 17.30 -4.22 -2.84
CA PRO A 523 18.31 -5.16 -2.38
C PRO A 523 18.70 -4.98 -0.92
N ALA A 524 18.85 -3.74 -0.45
CA ALA A 524 19.25 -3.48 0.93
C ALA A 524 18.17 -3.93 1.93
N ALA A 525 16.89 -3.65 1.63
CA ALA A 525 15.78 -4.13 2.44
C ALA A 525 15.64 -5.66 2.41
N MET A 526 15.85 -6.29 1.25
CA MET A 526 15.86 -7.75 1.11
C MET A 526 16.95 -8.39 1.98
N LEU A 527 18.19 -7.88 1.88
CA LEU A 527 19.33 -8.39 2.65
C LEU A 527 19.13 -8.17 4.15
N LEU A 528 18.66 -6.98 4.55
CA LEU A 528 18.38 -6.66 5.95
C LEU A 528 17.31 -7.59 6.52
N ALA A 529 16.21 -7.79 5.82
CA ALA A 529 15.11 -8.64 6.28
C ALA A 529 15.51 -10.12 6.32
N GLY A 530 16.19 -10.62 5.28
CA GLY A 530 16.70 -12.00 5.27
C GLY A 530 17.71 -12.27 6.39
N THR A 531 18.60 -11.32 6.65
CA THR A 531 19.60 -11.43 7.74
C THR A 531 18.93 -11.38 9.11
N LEU A 532 17.99 -10.45 9.33
CA LEU A 532 17.23 -10.37 10.57
C LEU A 532 16.43 -11.66 10.82
N TYR A 533 15.82 -12.21 9.76
CA TYR A 533 15.09 -13.47 9.87
C TYR A 533 15.99 -14.63 10.28
N TRP A 534 17.13 -14.78 9.60
CA TRP A 534 18.13 -15.80 9.93
C TRP A 534 18.63 -15.67 11.37
N LEU A 535 18.94 -14.45 11.83
CA LEU A 535 19.39 -14.20 13.20
C LEU A 535 18.31 -14.57 14.22
N LEU A 536 17.09 -14.09 14.03
CA LEU A 536 15.97 -14.37 14.94
C LEU A 536 15.68 -15.87 15.01
N LEU A 537 15.67 -16.55 13.85
CA LEU A 537 15.44 -17.99 13.79
C LEU A 537 16.57 -18.77 14.49
N THR A 538 17.82 -18.34 14.33
CA THR A 538 18.98 -18.98 14.99
C THR A 538 18.88 -18.83 16.50
N VAL A 539 18.58 -17.63 17.00
CA VAL A 539 18.38 -17.38 18.45
C VAL A 539 17.23 -18.21 19.01
N LEU A 540 16.13 -18.35 18.27
CA LEU A 540 15.00 -19.17 18.70
C LEU A 540 15.35 -20.65 18.73
N ARG A 541 16.08 -21.15 17.74
CA ARG A 541 16.55 -22.55 17.71
C ARG A 541 17.50 -22.87 18.85
N THR A 542 18.42 -21.96 19.20
CA THR A 542 19.36 -22.18 20.31
C THR A 542 18.72 -22.06 21.69
N THR A 543 17.66 -21.26 21.84
CA THR A 543 16.96 -21.08 23.12
C THR A 543 15.87 -22.13 23.38
N MET A 544 15.27 -22.70 22.33
CA MET A 544 14.25 -23.75 22.45
C MET A 544 14.79 -25.18 22.29
N GLY A 545 16.03 -25.34 21.79
CA GLY A 545 16.70 -26.63 21.61
C GLY A 545 17.65 -27.03 22.76
N GLY A 546 17.54 -26.37 23.93
CA GLY A 546 18.34 -26.64 25.13
C GLY A 546 17.52 -27.23 26.27
#